data_AF-A0A327QHP2-F1
#
_entry.id   AF-A0A327QHP2-F1
#
_cell.length_a   1.000
_cell.length_b   1.000
_cell.length_c   1.000
_cell.angle_alpha   90.00
_cell.angle_beta   90.00
_cell.angle_gamma   90.00
#
_symmetry.space_group_name_H-M   'P 1'
#
loop_
_entity.id
_entity.type
_entity.pdbx_description
1 polymer ?
#
loop_
_entity_poly.entity_id
_entity_poly.type
_entity_poly.pdbx_seq_one_letter_code
_entity_poly.pdbx_strand_id
1 'polypeptide(L)'
;MAFIIEVPTISTDVAGNRLNLTIGGVKAYSLDNLSNKKGADEHFKVFIGFQNKVCTNLCVSTDGFKADLTVRNMQELQNAIYCLLQQHDAARQIAQLKSLANYQLTERQFVQLIGRCKLYNYLPAQVKADIYPLQFGDTQISAICKDYYKDESFCRSDDGSINLWRLYNLFTGANKSSYIDTFLDRSLNAYQFTEQIKFALGNQRHSWFLS
;
A
#
# COMPACT_ATOMS: atom_id res chain seq x y z
N MET A 1 8.10 14.22 10.55
CA MET A 1 8.88 13.29 11.41
C MET A 1 8.18 11.95 11.33
N ALA A 2 8.93 10.85 11.27
CA ALA A 2 8.35 9.51 11.22
C ALA A 2 9.04 8.59 12.23
N PHE A 3 8.30 7.61 12.72
CA PHE A 3 8.83 6.51 13.54
C PHE A 3 8.34 5.18 12.96
N ILE A 4 9.19 4.17 13.07
CA ILE A 4 8.90 2.79 12.67
C ILE A 4 9.50 1.89 13.76
N ILE A 5 8.69 0.99 14.30
CA ILE A 5 9.03 0.04 15.34
C ILE A 5 8.69 -1.35 14.81
N GLU A 6 9.72 -2.16 14.66
CA GLU A 6 9.57 -3.55 14.23
C GLU A 6 9.41 -4.46 15.45
N VAL A 7 8.50 -5.42 15.35
CA VAL A 7 8.27 -6.48 16.35
C VAL A 7 8.68 -7.81 15.71
N PRO A 8 9.99 -8.13 15.65
CA PRO A 8 10.49 -9.26 14.85
C PRO A 8 10.03 -10.63 15.37
N THR A 9 9.62 -10.71 16.64
CA THR A 9 9.05 -11.91 17.26
C THR A 9 7.71 -12.31 16.64
N ILE A 10 6.98 -11.36 16.03
CA ILE A 10 5.75 -11.62 15.29
C ILE A 10 6.10 -11.55 13.80
N SER A 11 6.29 -12.71 13.20
CA SER A 11 6.75 -12.78 11.82
C SER A 11 6.25 -14.03 11.10
N THR A 12 6.13 -13.93 9.79
CA THR A 12 5.60 -14.99 8.92
C THR A 12 6.25 -14.91 7.55
N ASP A 13 6.20 -16.00 6.81
CA ASP A 13 6.65 -16.04 5.43
C ASP A 13 5.46 -15.97 4.46
N VAL A 14 5.58 -15.15 3.43
CA VAL A 14 4.61 -14.98 2.35
C VAL A 14 5.34 -15.12 1.02
N ALA A 15 5.03 -16.18 0.28
CA ALA A 15 5.65 -16.49 -1.01
C ALA A 15 7.20 -16.44 -0.99
N GLY A 16 7.81 -16.97 0.07
CA GLY A 16 9.27 -16.99 0.26
C GLY A 16 9.86 -15.73 0.91
N ASN A 17 9.05 -14.71 1.19
CA ASN A 17 9.51 -13.47 1.78
C ASN A 17 9.16 -13.39 3.26
N ARG A 18 10.17 -13.16 4.11
CA ARG A 18 9.98 -12.92 5.53
C ARG A 18 9.30 -11.57 5.77
N LEU A 19 8.19 -11.60 6.47
CA LEU A 19 7.43 -10.43 6.90
C LEU A 19 7.48 -10.30 8.42
N ASN A 20 7.80 -9.11 8.92
CA ASN A 20 7.81 -8.83 10.36
C ASN A 20 6.76 -7.78 10.70
N LEU A 21 6.01 -7.99 11.79
CA LEU A 21 5.03 -7.01 12.24
C LEU A 21 5.73 -5.67 12.52
N THR A 22 5.14 -4.59 12.03
CA THR A 22 5.73 -3.26 12.09
C THR A 22 4.64 -2.26 12.42
N ILE A 23 4.93 -1.41 13.40
CA ILE A 23 4.08 -0.31 13.84
C ILE A 23 4.82 0.98 13.52
N GLY A 24 4.14 1.97 12.98
CA GLY A 24 4.79 3.23 12.70
C GLY A 24 3.82 4.38 12.63
N GLY A 25 4.37 5.56 12.42
CA GLY A 25 3.56 6.75 12.25
C GLY A 25 4.37 7.92 11.76
N VAL A 26 3.64 8.91 11.26
CA VAL A 26 4.18 10.13 10.68
C VAL A 26 3.43 11.30 11.31
N LYS A 27 4.16 12.28 11.84
CA LYS A 27 3.58 13.58 12.18
C LYS A 27 3.39 14.40 10.91
N ALA A 28 2.15 14.79 10.63
CA ALA A 28 1.75 15.50 9.43
C ALA A 28 1.88 17.01 9.62
N TYR A 29 3.12 17.51 9.66
CA TYR A 29 3.41 18.94 9.87
C TYR A 29 2.75 19.88 8.87
N SER A 30 2.42 19.40 7.67
CA SER A 30 1.71 20.19 6.64
C SER A 30 0.27 20.54 7.04
N LEU A 31 -0.33 19.80 7.98
CA LEU A 31 -1.67 20.05 8.50
C LEU A 31 -1.64 20.88 9.79
N ASP A 32 -0.49 20.95 10.46
CA ASP A 32 -0.33 21.72 11.69
C ASP A 32 -0.09 23.21 11.37
N ASN A 33 -0.76 24.12 12.09
CA ASN A 33 -0.46 25.56 11.98
C ASN A 33 0.87 25.90 12.69
N LEU A 34 1.81 26.54 11.97
CA LEU A 34 3.12 26.95 12.48
C LEU A 34 3.08 27.87 13.72
N SER A 35 1.97 28.61 13.90
CA SER A 35 1.78 29.58 14.98
C SER A 35 1.11 29.01 16.23
N ASN A 36 0.92 27.68 16.29
CA ASN A 36 0.11 27.07 17.34
C ASN A 36 0.77 27.11 18.73
N LYS A 37 -0.04 27.46 19.73
CA LYS A 37 0.33 27.38 21.15
C LYS A 37 0.36 25.93 21.61
N LYS A 38 1.08 25.66 22.70
CA LYS A 38 1.10 24.36 23.39
C LYS A 38 -0.34 23.94 23.75
N GLY A 39 -0.78 22.75 23.31
CA GLY A 39 -2.14 22.24 23.51
C GLY A 39 -3.10 22.43 22.33
N ALA A 40 -2.62 22.94 21.19
CA ALA A 40 -3.36 22.91 19.94
C ALA A 40 -3.43 21.49 19.37
N ASP A 41 -4.41 21.28 18.48
CA ASP A 41 -4.58 20.03 17.75
C ASP A 41 -3.32 19.72 16.91
N GLU A 42 -2.80 18.52 17.06
CA GLU A 42 -1.67 17.98 16.28
C GLU A 42 -2.15 16.82 15.40
N HIS A 43 -1.65 16.75 14.17
CA HIS A 43 -2.04 15.74 13.19
C HIS A 43 -0.99 14.63 13.03
N PHE A 44 -1.46 13.39 13.16
CA PHE A 44 -0.66 12.18 12.98
C PHE A 44 -1.32 11.22 11.99
N LYS A 45 -0.47 10.44 11.34
CA LYS A 45 -0.85 9.20 10.65
C LYS A 45 -0.21 8.05 11.40
N VAL A 46 -0.94 7.01 11.74
CA VAL A 46 -0.43 5.84 12.46
C VAL A 46 -0.82 4.59 11.69
N PHE A 47 0.08 3.62 11.62
CA PHE A 47 -0.22 2.32 11.04
C PHE A 47 0.35 1.16 11.85
N ILE A 48 -0.25 0.00 11.68
CA ILE A 48 0.25 -1.32 12.00
C ILE A 48 0.10 -2.19 10.75
N GLY A 49 1.10 -3.00 10.46
CA GLY A 49 1.09 -3.93 9.34
C GLY A 49 2.36 -4.74 9.34
N PHE A 50 2.83 -5.13 8.16
CA PHE A 50 4.03 -5.97 8.04
C PHE A 50 5.09 -5.32 7.15
N GLN A 51 6.36 -5.42 7.53
CA GLN A 51 7.46 -5.05 6.67
C GLN A 51 7.99 -6.30 5.95
N ASN A 52 8.07 -6.25 4.62
CA ASN A 52 8.76 -7.27 3.84
C ASN A 52 10.27 -7.09 3.95
N LYS A 53 10.99 -8.07 4.51
CA LYS A 53 12.43 -7.94 4.76
C LYS A 53 13.29 -7.99 3.50
N VAL A 54 12.78 -8.52 2.39
CA VAL A 54 13.50 -8.56 1.10
C VAL A 54 13.67 -7.15 0.54
N CYS A 55 12.61 -6.36 0.57
CA CYS A 55 12.56 -5.03 -0.06
C CYS A 55 12.30 -3.89 0.91
N THR A 56 12.13 -4.15 2.20
CA THR A 56 11.72 -3.18 3.24
C THR A 56 10.39 -2.47 2.96
N ASN A 57 9.57 -2.98 2.04
CA ASN A 57 8.24 -2.43 1.73
C ASN A 57 7.30 -2.59 2.93
N LEU A 58 6.53 -1.54 3.22
CA LEU A 58 5.50 -1.55 4.25
C LEU A 58 4.18 -2.04 3.66
N CYS A 59 3.70 -3.16 4.20
CA CYS A 59 2.44 -3.79 3.86
C CYS A 59 1.38 -3.33 4.85
N VAL A 60 0.59 -2.32 4.43
CA VAL A 60 -0.42 -1.68 5.26
C VAL A 60 -1.83 -2.14 4.82
N SER A 61 -2.67 -2.54 5.77
CA SER A 61 -4.06 -2.94 5.53
C SER A 61 -5.04 -1.85 5.97
N THR A 62 -6.31 -2.00 5.58
CA THR A 62 -7.37 -1.01 5.86
C THR A 62 -7.70 -0.87 7.34
N ASP A 63 -7.68 -1.97 8.09
CA ASP A 63 -7.86 -2.02 9.54
C ASP A 63 -6.57 -1.68 10.31
N GLY A 64 -5.43 -1.63 9.62
CA GLY A 64 -4.12 -1.32 10.15
C GLY A 64 -3.68 0.13 9.90
N PHE A 65 -4.54 1.03 9.42
CA PHE A 65 -4.16 2.41 9.13
C PHE A 65 -5.15 3.45 9.64
N LYS A 66 -4.63 4.44 10.36
CA LYS A 66 -5.34 5.65 10.76
C LYS A 66 -4.71 6.86 10.07
N ALA A 67 -5.34 7.31 8.99
CA ALA A 67 -4.84 8.39 8.13
C ALA A 67 -4.94 9.78 8.78
N ASP A 68 -6.03 10.04 9.49
CA ASP A 68 -6.28 11.33 10.14
C ASP A 68 -6.50 11.10 11.65
N LEU A 69 -5.41 11.23 12.41
CA LEU A 69 -5.43 11.19 13.86
C LEU A 69 -5.10 12.59 14.39
N THR A 70 -6.13 13.29 14.84
CA THR A 70 -6.01 14.59 15.51
C THR A 70 -5.99 14.37 17.02
N VAL A 71 -4.95 14.87 17.69
CA VAL A 71 -4.75 14.69 19.14
C VAL A 71 -4.28 15.99 19.79
N ARG A 72 -4.64 16.20 21.05
CA ARG A 72 -4.25 17.38 21.84
C ARG A 72 -3.16 17.10 22.84
N ASN A 73 -2.97 15.83 23.17
CA ASN A 73 -2.05 15.37 24.20
C ASN A 73 -1.57 13.94 23.92
N MET A 74 -0.55 13.53 24.65
CA MET A 74 0.06 12.21 24.50
C MET A 74 -0.88 11.06 24.86
N GLN A 75 -1.82 11.26 25.79
CA GLN A 75 -2.76 10.23 26.22
C GLN A 75 -3.73 9.86 25.09
N GLU A 76 -4.25 10.85 24.37
CA GLU A 76 -5.11 10.64 23.19
C GLU A 76 -4.37 9.87 22.09
N LEU A 77 -3.10 10.21 21.83
CA LEU A 77 -2.26 9.50 20.86
C LEU A 77 -2.04 8.04 21.28
N GLN A 78 -1.70 7.80 22.55
CA GLN A 78 -1.51 6.45 23.08
C GLN A 78 -2.79 5.63 22.96
N ASN A 79 -3.94 6.17 23.38
CA ASN A 79 -5.23 5.47 23.30
C ASN A 79 -5.59 5.13 21.84
N ALA A 80 -5.37 6.06 20.91
CA ALA A 80 -5.63 5.81 19.49
C ALA A 80 -4.72 4.72 18.92
N ILE A 81 -3.44 4.70 19.29
CA ILE A 81 -2.51 3.63 18.91
C ILE A 81 -3.00 2.30 19.49
N TYR A 82 -3.33 2.22 20.78
CA TYR A 82 -3.82 0.97 21.39
C TYR A 82 -5.10 0.45 20.73
N CYS A 83 -6.06 1.33 20.43
CA CYS A 83 -7.27 0.96 19.70
C CYS A 83 -6.94 0.37 18.32
N LEU A 84 -6.01 0.99 17.59
CA LEU A 84 -5.58 0.49 16.28
C LEU A 84 -4.93 -0.90 16.40
N LEU A 85 -4.05 -1.10 17.39
CA LEU A 85 -3.40 -2.38 17.64
C LEU A 85 -4.41 -3.49 17.98
N GLN A 86 -5.47 -3.17 18.73
CA GLN A 86 -6.51 -4.13 19.10
C GLN A 86 -7.48 -4.45 17.96
N GLN A 87 -7.73 -3.49 17.07
CA GLN A 87 -8.64 -3.66 15.93
C GLN A 87 -7.98 -4.41 14.77
N HIS A 88 -6.66 -4.34 14.67
CA HIS A 88 -5.91 -4.93 13.57
C HIS A 88 -5.94 -6.46 13.60
N ASP A 89 -6.52 -7.06 12.56
CA ASP A 89 -6.54 -8.51 12.36
C ASP A 89 -5.33 -8.94 11.52
N ALA A 90 -4.21 -9.14 12.22
CA ALA A 90 -2.95 -9.56 11.62
C ALA A 90 -3.07 -10.90 10.86
N ALA A 91 -3.85 -11.85 11.39
CA ALA A 91 -4.04 -13.17 10.78
C ALA A 91 -4.78 -13.05 9.44
N ARG A 92 -5.85 -12.24 9.39
CA ARG A 92 -6.58 -11.93 8.17
C ARG A 92 -5.71 -11.20 7.16
N GLN A 93 -4.94 -10.19 7.58
CA GLN A 93 -4.04 -9.47 6.67
C GLN A 93 -3.05 -10.46 6.01
N ILE A 94 -2.40 -11.32 6.80
CA ILE A 94 -1.47 -12.32 6.27
C ILE A 94 -2.15 -13.31 5.33
N ALA A 95 -3.36 -13.77 5.64
CA ALA A 95 -4.12 -14.64 4.76
C ALA A 95 -4.42 -13.95 3.41
N GLN A 96 -4.77 -12.66 3.43
CA GLN A 96 -4.99 -11.87 2.21
C GLN A 96 -3.70 -11.72 1.40
N LEU A 97 -2.58 -11.37 2.04
CA LEU A 97 -1.28 -11.25 1.36
C LEU A 97 -0.82 -12.59 0.74
N LYS A 98 -0.99 -13.71 1.45
CA LYS A 98 -0.72 -15.05 0.92
C LYS A 98 -1.59 -15.37 -0.28
N SER A 99 -2.87 -14.97 -0.24
CA SER A 99 -3.79 -15.21 -1.36
C SER A 99 -3.36 -14.51 -2.66
N LEU A 100 -2.64 -13.38 -2.59
CA LEU A 100 -2.16 -12.67 -3.78
C LEU A 100 -1.24 -13.51 -4.66
N ALA A 101 -0.46 -14.42 -4.06
CA ALA A 101 0.44 -15.30 -4.81
C ALA A 101 -0.31 -16.33 -5.68
N ASN A 102 -1.59 -16.58 -5.39
CA ASN A 102 -2.42 -17.57 -6.10
C ASN A 102 -3.10 -17.01 -7.36
N TYR A 103 -2.94 -15.71 -7.64
CA TYR A 103 -3.52 -15.06 -8.80
C TYR A 103 -2.42 -14.45 -9.65
N GLN A 104 -2.57 -14.53 -10.96
CA GLN A 104 -1.58 -14.03 -11.91
C GLN A 104 -2.21 -13.27 -13.07
N LEU A 105 -1.45 -12.31 -13.57
CA LEU A 105 -1.71 -11.63 -14.83
C LEU A 105 -0.84 -12.26 -15.91
N THR A 106 -1.44 -12.55 -17.06
CA THR A 106 -0.69 -12.76 -18.30
C THR A 106 0.05 -11.49 -18.70
N GLU A 107 1.09 -11.60 -19.53
CA GLU A 107 1.81 -10.43 -20.06
C GLU A 107 0.84 -9.42 -20.70
N ARG A 108 -0.14 -9.91 -21.49
CA ARG A 108 -1.14 -9.06 -22.14
C ARG A 108 -1.99 -8.29 -21.11
N GLN A 109 -2.43 -8.95 -20.04
CA GLN A 109 -3.21 -8.28 -18.98
C GLN A 109 -2.35 -7.28 -18.20
N PHE A 110 -1.07 -7.59 -17.96
CA PHE A 110 -0.15 -6.65 -17.32
C PHE A 110 0.07 -5.40 -18.17
N VAL A 111 0.32 -5.56 -19.48
CA VAL A 111 0.48 -4.43 -20.41
C VAL A 111 -0.80 -3.58 -20.46
N GLN A 112 -1.98 -4.22 -20.50
CA GLN A 112 -3.26 -3.52 -20.44
C GLN A 112 -3.41 -2.72 -19.15
N LEU A 113 -3.14 -3.35 -18.00
CA LEU A 113 -3.19 -2.74 -16.68
C LEU A 113 -2.32 -1.49 -16.61
N ILE A 114 -1.06 -1.58 -17.03
CA ILE A 114 -0.12 -0.46 -17.03
C ILE A 114 -0.58 0.67 -17.97
N GLY A 115 -1.07 0.33 -19.16
CA GLY A 115 -1.64 1.31 -20.09
C GLY A 115 -2.81 2.07 -19.47
N ARG A 116 -3.74 1.35 -18.83
CA ARG A 116 -4.87 1.92 -18.09
C ARG A 116 -4.41 2.78 -16.91
N CYS A 117 -3.40 2.36 -16.15
CA CYS A 117 -2.81 3.17 -15.07
C CYS A 117 -2.26 4.51 -15.58
N LYS A 118 -1.59 4.53 -16.74
CA LYS A 118 -1.12 5.78 -17.36
C LYS A 118 -2.29 6.66 -17.79
N LEU A 119 -3.28 6.10 -18.47
CA LEU A 119 -4.46 6.82 -18.93
C LEU A 119 -5.33 7.34 -17.79
N TYR A 120 -5.36 6.64 -16.66
CA TYR A 120 -6.17 6.99 -15.49
C TYR A 120 -5.96 8.45 -15.09
N ASN A 121 -4.71 8.92 -15.06
CA ASN A 121 -4.39 10.29 -14.65
C ASN A 121 -5.04 11.37 -15.55
N TYR A 122 -5.29 11.04 -16.82
CA TYR A 122 -5.87 11.95 -17.82
C TYR A 122 -7.39 11.83 -17.97
N LEU A 123 -8.04 10.89 -17.27
CA LEU A 123 -9.49 10.74 -17.36
C LEU A 123 -10.23 11.97 -16.78
N PRO A 124 -11.37 12.37 -17.39
CA PRO A 124 -12.29 13.34 -16.80
C PRO A 124 -12.79 12.88 -15.43
N ALA A 125 -13.08 13.84 -14.54
CA ALA A 125 -13.51 13.55 -13.18
C ALA A 125 -14.78 12.68 -13.12
N GLN A 126 -15.72 12.86 -14.05
CA GLN A 126 -16.95 12.09 -14.11
C GLN A 126 -16.68 10.61 -14.38
N VAL A 127 -15.74 10.30 -15.28
CA VAL A 127 -15.39 8.90 -15.61
C VAL A 127 -14.57 8.26 -14.49
N LYS A 128 -13.72 9.04 -13.81
CA LYS A 128 -12.93 8.57 -12.66
C LYS A 128 -13.80 8.16 -11.47
N ALA A 129 -14.98 8.76 -11.31
CA ALA A 129 -15.86 8.49 -10.16
C ALA A 129 -16.28 7.02 -10.04
N ASP A 130 -16.42 6.33 -11.19
CA ASP A 130 -16.83 4.92 -11.25
C ASP A 130 -15.63 3.94 -11.26
N ILE A 131 -14.40 4.46 -11.21
CA ILE A 131 -13.17 3.65 -11.26
C ILE A 131 -12.52 3.69 -9.88
N TYR A 132 -12.02 2.54 -9.43
CA TYR A 132 -11.31 2.47 -8.16
C TYR A 132 -10.11 3.45 -8.17
N PRO A 133 -9.95 4.33 -7.17
CA PRO A 133 -8.93 5.36 -7.19
C PRO A 133 -7.51 4.81 -7.26
N LEU A 134 -6.70 5.34 -8.17
CA LEU A 134 -5.26 5.06 -8.24
C LEU A 134 -4.47 6.31 -7.82
N GLN A 135 -3.64 6.18 -6.78
CA GLN A 135 -2.83 7.28 -6.23
C GLN A 135 -1.39 7.33 -6.79
N PHE A 136 -1.13 6.59 -7.87
CA PHE A 136 0.19 6.45 -8.49
C PHE A 136 0.30 7.33 -9.74
N GLY A 137 1.31 8.19 -9.77
CA GLY A 137 1.63 9.07 -10.89
C GLY A 137 2.52 8.40 -11.94
N ASP A 138 2.76 9.11 -13.03
CA ASP A 138 3.51 8.56 -14.17
C ASP A 138 4.93 8.10 -13.81
N THR A 139 5.61 8.81 -12.90
CA THR A 139 6.93 8.42 -12.40
C THR A 139 6.89 7.06 -11.71
N GLN A 140 5.92 6.81 -10.83
CA GLN A 140 5.81 5.53 -10.14
C GLN A 140 5.41 4.41 -11.11
N ILE A 141 4.48 4.68 -12.04
CA ILE A 141 4.10 3.70 -13.05
C ILE A 141 5.30 3.34 -13.94
N SER A 142 6.12 4.32 -14.32
CA SER A 142 7.33 4.08 -15.11
C SER A 142 8.39 3.30 -14.33
N ALA A 143 8.49 3.48 -13.01
CA ALA A 143 9.33 2.65 -12.15
C ALA A 143 8.84 1.19 -12.13
N ILE A 144 7.52 0.97 -11.98
CA ILE A 144 6.92 -0.38 -12.05
C ILE A 144 7.23 -1.05 -13.40
N CYS A 145 7.13 -0.33 -14.51
CA CYS A 145 7.48 -0.86 -15.83
C CYS A 145 8.94 -1.30 -15.92
N LYS A 146 9.86 -0.51 -15.35
CA LYS A 146 11.28 -0.84 -15.33
C LYS A 146 11.52 -2.10 -14.49
N ASP A 147 10.95 -2.14 -13.30
CA ASP A 147 11.18 -3.18 -12.30
C ASP A 147 10.49 -4.50 -12.68
N TYR A 148 9.40 -4.45 -13.44
CA TYR A 148 8.78 -5.62 -14.07
C TYR A 148 9.77 -6.45 -14.92
N TYR A 149 10.76 -5.80 -15.55
CA TYR A 149 11.81 -6.48 -16.33
C TYR A 149 13.13 -6.66 -15.57
N LYS A 150 13.42 -5.81 -14.58
CA LYS A 150 14.78 -5.68 -14.01
C LYS A 150 14.88 -6.00 -12.52
N ASP A 151 13.77 -6.06 -11.79
CA ASP A 151 13.80 -6.37 -10.36
C ASP A 151 14.25 -7.82 -10.14
N GLU A 152 15.08 -8.07 -9.14
CA GLU A 152 15.62 -9.41 -8.89
C GLU A 152 14.62 -10.34 -8.19
N SER A 153 13.68 -9.78 -7.42
CA SER A 153 12.79 -10.53 -6.52
C SER A 153 11.33 -10.57 -6.99
N PHE A 154 10.89 -9.53 -7.71
CA PHE A 154 9.49 -9.27 -8.03
C PHE A 154 9.23 -9.06 -9.52
N CYS A 155 10.23 -9.32 -10.38
CA CYS A 155 10.01 -9.28 -11.82
C CYS A 155 9.08 -10.39 -12.31
N ARG A 156 8.70 -10.26 -13.58
CA ARG A 156 7.93 -11.24 -14.32
C ARG A 156 8.58 -12.62 -14.34
N SER A 157 7.77 -13.64 -14.54
CA SER A 157 8.19 -14.99 -14.91
C SER A 157 8.69 -15.04 -16.37
N ASP A 158 9.35 -16.12 -16.75
CA ASP A 158 9.93 -16.29 -18.09
C ASP A 158 8.88 -16.23 -19.22
N ASP A 159 7.65 -16.65 -18.94
CA ASP A 159 6.50 -16.57 -19.86
C ASP A 159 5.87 -15.16 -19.93
N GLY A 160 6.46 -14.19 -19.24
CA GLY A 160 5.94 -12.83 -19.13
C GLY A 160 4.77 -12.68 -18.17
N SER A 161 4.37 -13.71 -17.43
CA SER A 161 3.33 -13.58 -16.40
C SER A 161 3.88 -12.92 -15.13
N ILE A 162 2.99 -12.34 -14.31
CA ILE A 162 3.32 -11.84 -12.98
C ILE A 162 2.20 -12.14 -11.99
N ASN A 163 2.54 -12.74 -10.85
CA ASN A 163 1.57 -12.96 -9.78
C ASN A 163 1.27 -11.66 -9.00
N LEU A 164 0.11 -11.59 -8.34
CA LEU A 164 -0.32 -10.36 -7.68
C LEU A 164 0.52 -10.02 -6.45
N TRP A 165 1.19 -10.99 -5.81
CA TRP A 165 2.13 -10.71 -4.73
C TRP A 165 3.35 -9.93 -5.25
N ARG A 166 3.91 -10.34 -6.38
CA ARG A 166 5.01 -9.64 -7.05
C ARG A 166 4.56 -8.26 -7.54
N LEU A 167 3.41 -8.18 -8.20
CA LEU A 167 2.83 -6.92 -8.65
C LEU A 167 2.67 -5.93 -7.47
N TYR A 168 2.09 -6.36 -6.36
CA TYR A 168 1.93 -5.56 -5.15
C TYR A 168 3.27 -5.02 -4.63
N ASN A 169 4.32 -5.86 -4.66
CA ASN A 169 5.66 -5.45 -4.24
C ASN A 169 6.31 -4.46 -5.22
N LEU A 170 6.00 -4.51 -6.53
CA LEU A 170 6.42 -3.48 -7.48
C LEU A 170 5.75 -2.13 -7.17
N PHE A 171 4.44 -2.12 -6.89
CA PHE A 171 3.72 -0.89 -6.51
C PHE A 171 4.25 -0.28 -5.21
N THR A 172 4.40 -1.09 -4.16
CA THR A 172 4.95 -0.62 -2.89
C THR A 172 6.43 -0.26 -2.98
N GLY A 173 7.18 -0.90 -3.87
CA GLY A 173 8.57 -0.54 -4.18
C GLY A 173 8.69 0.84 -4.83
N ALA A 174 7.86 1.11 -5.87
CA ALA A 174 7.81 2.41 -6.52
C ALA A 174 7.39 3.54 -5.55
N ASN A 175 6.58 3.20 -4.55
CA ASN A 175 6.14 4.14 -3.52
C ASN A 175 7.25 4.63 -2.58
N LYS A 176 8.42 3.99 -2.52
CA LYS A 176 9.55 4.45 -1.67
C LYS A 176 10.07 5.84 -2.03
N SER A 177 9.87 6.25 -3.28
CA SER A 177 10.23 7.59 -3.76
C SER A 177 9.23 8.68 -3.36
N SER A 178 8.09 8.30 -2.78
CA SER A 178 7.06 9.23 -2.33
C SER A 178 7.48 9.97 -1.06
N TYR A 179 6.97 11.18 -0.90
CA TYR A 179 7.06 11.91 0.35
C TYR A 179 6.39 11.12 1.49
N ILE A 180 6.97 11.25 2.70
CA ILE A 180 6.57 10.48 3.88
C ILE A 180 5.11 10.69 4.29
N ASP A 181 4.53 11.84 3.97
CA ASP A 181 3.14 12.22 4.26
C ASP A 181 2.11 11.50 3.38
N THR A 182 2.48 11.17 2.14
CA THR A 182 1.65 10.45 1.16
C THR A 182 2.01 8.97 1.04
N PHE A 183 3.16 8.58 1.59
CA PHE A 183 3.69 7.23 1.54
C PHE A 183 2.70 6.19 2.12
N LEU A 184 2.09 6.46 3.28
CA LEU A 184 1.19 5.51 3.92
C LEU A 184 -0.13 5.36 3.16
N ASP A 185 -0.71 6.46 2.69
CA ASP A 185 -1.93 6.45 1.88
C ASP A 185 -1.73 5.64 0.58
N ARG A 186 -0.62 5.89 -0.12
CA ARG A 186 -0.26 5.13 -1.33
C ARG A 186 0.03 3.66 -1.04
N SER A 187 0.59 3.33 0.13
CA SER A 187 0.85 1.93 0.52
C SER A 187 -0.47 1.18 0.73
N LEU A 188 -1.45 1.82 1.40
CA LEU A 188 -2.79 1.28 1.52
C LEU A 188 -3.49 1.19 0.16
N ASN A 189 -3.37 2.24 -0.68
CA ASN A 189 -3.96 2.24 -2.01
C ASN A 189 -3.39 1.13 -2.90
N ALA A 190 -2.09 0.84 -2.84
CA ALA A 190 -1.47 -0.28 -3.54
C ALA A 190 -2.09 -1.63 -3.12
N TYR A 191 -2.32 -1.80 -1.81
CA TYR A 191 -2.93 -3.02 -1.27
C TYR A 191 -4.36 -3.18 -1.79
N GLN A 192 -5.18 -2.15 -1.61
CA GLN A 192 -6.58 -2.15 -2.02
C GLN A 192 -6.73 -2.27 -3.54
N PHE A 193 -5.90 -1.58 -4.32
CA PHE A 193 -5.85 -1.71 -5.78
C PHE A 193 -5.55 -3.14 -6.20
N THR A 194 -4.55 -3.77 -5.60
CA THR A 194 -4.20 -5.17 -5.91
C THR A 194 -5.35 -6.12 -5.53
N GLU A 195 -6.03 -5.90 -4.40
CA GLU A 195 -7.24 -6.66 -4.04
C GLU A 195 -8.37 -6.49 -5.06
N GLN A 196 -8.56 -5.30 -5.63
CA GLN A 196 -9.55 -5.08 -6.70
C GLN A 196 -9.19 -5.84 -7.97
N ILE A 197 -7.91 -5.86 -8.37
CA ILE A 197 -7.43 -6.67 -9.49
C ILE A 197 -7.65 -8.15 -9.21
N LYS A 198 -7.33 -8.65 -8.00
CA LYS A 198 -7.60 -10.02 -7.58
C LYS A 198 -9.08 -10.37 -7.74
N PHE A 199 -9.95 -9.49 -7.25
CA PHE A 199 -11.39 -9.69 -7.31
C PHE A 199 -11.92 -9.74 -8.75
N ALA A 200 -11.40 -8.89 -9.64
CA ALA A 200 -11.73 -8.90 -11.05
C ALA A 200 -11.31 -10.21 -11.75
N LEU A 201 -10.10 -10.72 -11.44
CA LEU A 201 -9.61 -12.00 -11.97
C LEU A 201 -10.43 -13.20 -11.46
N GLY A 202 -10.79 -13.21 -10.18
CA GLY A 202 -11.49 -14.34 -9.56
C GLY A 202 -12.98 -14.44 -9.88
N ASN A 203 -13.67 -13.31 -9.98
CA ASN A 203 -15.14 -13.27 -10.12
C ASN A 203 -15.62 -12.83 -11.50
N GLN A 204 -14.71 -12.72 -12.48
CA GLN A 204 -15.01 -12.24 -13.86
C GLN A 204 -15.80 -10.92 -13.89
N ARG A 205 -15.64 -10.08 -12.86
CA ARG A 205 -16.29 -8.76 -12.85
C ARG A 205 -15.52 -7.79 -13.72
N HIS A 206 -16.27 -6.91 -14.37
CA HIS A 206 -15.70 -5.85 -15.18
C HIS A 206 -14.77 -4.97 -14.32
N SER A 207 -13.52 -4.82 -14.76
CA SER A 207 -12.53 -3.91 -14.18
C SER A 207 -12.01 -3.03 -15.30
N TRP A 208 -12.20 -1.72 -15.18
CA TRP A 208 -11.69 -0.76 -16.18
C TRP A 208 -10.19 -0.91 -16.43
N PHE A 209 -9.44 -1.36 -15.41
CA PHE A 209 -8.00 -1.58 -15.49
C PHE A 209 -7.61 -2.85 -16.27
N LEU A 210 -8.50 -3.84 -16.39
CA LEU A 210 -8.23 -5.09 -17.11
C LEU A 210 -9.02 -5.21 -18.43
N SER A 211 -10.01 -4.33 -18.64
CA SER A 211 -10.80 -4.21 -19.89
C SER A 211 -10.08 -3.44 -20.98
#